data_AF-A0A356CH16-F1
#
_entry.id   AF-A0A356CH16-F1
#
_cell.length_a   1.000
_cell.length_b   1.000
_cell.length_c   1.000
_cell.angle_alpha   90.00
_cell.angle_beta   90.00
_cell.angle_gamma   90.00
#
_symmetry.space_group_name_H-M   'P 1'
#
loop_
_entity.id
_entity.type
_entity.pdbx_description
1 polymer ?
#
loop_
_entity_poly.entity_id
_entity_poly.type
_entity_poly.pdbx_seq_one_letter_code
_entity_poly.pdbx_strand_id
1 'polypeptide(L)'
;MTVSSSHLITFLSIAILAIIAVIYFWQFPLLLIPLLLLLAYFKHRFSPIHHEALMFVLFGIFGTTVESLMMSSGAWHYTSPTIFNFPLWLPFLWGLACTLCITLYLSFSKH
;
A
#
# COMPACT_ATOMS: atom_id res chain seq x y z
N MET A 1 -7.08 -9.90 25.01
CA MET A 1 -6.21 -9.93 23.81
C MET A 1 -4.98 -9.11 24.14
N THR A 2 -3.78 -9.69 24.05
CA THR A 2 -2.52 -8.95 24.18
C THR A 2 -2.15 -8.42 22.80
N VAL A 3 -2.20 -7.11 22.62
CA VAL A 3 -1.89 -6.47 21.33
C VAL A 3 -0.37 -6.35 21.20
N SER A 4 0.20 -6.73 20.05
CA SER A 4 1.59 -6.43 19.74
C SER A 4 1.72 -4.95 19.37
N SER A 5 2.09 -4.12 20.35
CA SER A 5 2.20 -2.67 20.18
C SER A 5 3.14 -2.26 19.06
N SER A 6 4.20 -3.04 18.79
CA SER A 6 5.16 -2.75 17.72
C SER A 6 4.53 -2.84 16.31
N HIS A 7 3.74 -3.88 16.05
CA HIS A 7 3.04 -4.03 14.76
C HIS A 7 1.97 -2.95 14.58
N LEU A 8 1.24 -2.62 15.65
CA LEU A 8 0.22 -1.58 15.60
C LEU A 8 0.82 -0.20 15.30
N ILE A 9 1.89 0.16 15.99
CA ILE A 9 2.59 1.43 15.77
C ILE A 9 3.14 1.48 14.34
N THR A 10 3.80 0.42 13.88
CA THR A 10 4.31 0.34 12.50
C THR A 10 3.19 0.53 11.48
N PHE A 11 2.05 -0.16 11.67
CA PHE A 11 0.88 -0.01 10.80
C PHE A 11 0.39 1.45 10.76
N LEU A 12 0.13 2.05 11.93
CA LEU A 12 -0.42 3.41 12.02
C LEU A 12 0.54 4.43 11.43
N SER A 13 1.83 4.38 11.79
CA SER A 13 2.82 5.33 11.31
C SER A 13 3.00 5.26 9.79
N ILE A 14 3.14 4.05 9.23
CA ILE A 14 3.36 3.89 7.79
C ILE A 14 2.07 4.20 7.00
N ALA A 15 0.89 3.84 7.50
CA ALA A 15 -0.38 4.18 6.86
C ALA A 15 -0.58 5.70 6.78
N ILE A 16 -0.35 6.43 7.89
CA ILE A 16 -0.45 7.89 7.91
C ILE A 16 0.55 8.52 6.93
N LEU A 17 1.81 8.07 6.94
CA LEU A 17 2.83 8.56 6.02
C LEU A 17 2.49 8.28 4.56
N ALA A 18 1.92 7.10 4.25
CA ALA A 18 1.50 6.76 2.89
C ALA A 18 0.35 7.64 2.41
N ILE A 19 -0.65 7.91 3.26
CA ILE A 19 -1.76 8.82 2.95
C ILE A 19 -1.24 10.24 2.68
N ILE A 20 -0.37 10.76 3.56
CA ILE A 20 0.27 12.07 3.37
C ILE A 20 1.04 12.09 2.05
N ALA A 21 1.87 11.08 1.79
CA ALA A 21 2.64 10.98 0.56
C ALA A 21 1.74 11.04 -0.70
N VAL A 22 0.65 10.28 -0.72
CA VAL A 22 -0.29 10.27 -1.86
C VAL A 22 -0.97 11.63 -2.00
N ILE A 23 -1.50 12.23 -0.93
CA ILE A 23 -2.19 13.52 -0.99
C ILE A 23 -1.30 14.62 -1.59
N TYR A 24 -0.02 14.67 -1.20
CA TYR A 24 0.89 15.73 -1.67
C TYR A 24 1.58 15.42 -3.00
N PHE A 25 1.83 14.15 -3.32
CA PHE A 25 2.69 13.77 -4.45
C PHE A 25 1.99 12.96 -5.55
N TRP A 26 0.66 12.77 -5.51
CA TRP A 26 -0.06 12.01 -6.55
C TRP A 26 0.14 12.58 -7.98
N GLN A 27 0.39 13.88 -8.11
CA GLN A 27 0.69 14.55 -9.39
C GLN A 27 2.13 14.33 -9.88
N PHE A 28 3.02 13.83 -9.02
CA PHE A 28 4.42 13.56 -9.32
C PHE A 28 4.74 12.07 -9.14
N PRO A 29 4.25 11.17 -10.03
CA PRO A 29 4.41 9.73 -9.86
C PRO A 29 5.87 9.28 -9.70
N LEU A 30 6.80 9.91 -10.41
CA LEU A 30 8.23 9.59 -10.34
C LEU A 30 8.85 9.84 -8.95
N LEU A 31 8.28 10.75 -8.15
CA LEU A 31 8.69 10.99 -6.77
C LEU A 31 7.90 10.12 -5.79
N LEU A 32 6.60 9.90 -6.04
CA LEU A 32 5.74 9.13 -5.15
C LEU A 32 6.10 7.64 -5.12
N ILE A 33 6.44 7.03 -6.27
CA ILE A 33 6.82 5.61 -6.35
C ILE A 33 8.00 5.27 -5.42
N PRO A 34 9.17 5.95 -5.49
CA PRO A 34 10.28 5.65 -4.59
C PRO A 34 9.94 5.94 -3.13
N LEU A 35 9.08 6.93 -2.84
CA LEU A 35 8.62 7.19 -1.47
C LEU A 35 7.77 6.04 -0.93
N LEU A 36 6.84 5.48 -1.72
CA LEU A 36 6.04 4.31 -1.34
C LEU A 36 6.91 3.06 -1.16
N LEU A 37 7.91 2.85 -2.04
CA LEU A 37 8.88 1.76 -1.89
C LEU A 37 9.73 1.92 -0.63
N LEU A 38 10.15 3.14 -0.30
CA LEU A 38 10.90 3.43 0.92
C LEU A 38 10.05 3.17 2.17
N LEU A 39 8.76 3.55 2.15
CA LEU A 39 7.82 3.21 3.22
C LEU A 39 7.61 1.70 3.35
N ALA A 40 7.48 0.97 2.24
CA ALA A 40 7.41 -0.49 2.25
C ALA A 40 8.68 -1.13 2.83
N TYR A 41 9.85 -0.60 2.47
CA TYR A 41 11.13 -1.03 3.03
C TYR A 41 11.21 -0.79 4.55
N PHE A 42 10.85 0.40 5.03
CA PHE A 42 10.84 0.68 6.47
C PHE A 42 9.84 -0.20 7.21
N LYS A 43 8.65 -0.38 6.65
CA LYS A 43 7.62 -1.28 7.19
C LYS A 43 8.15 -2.71 7.32
N HIS A 44 8.79 -3.24 6.28
CA HIS A 44 9.45 -4.55 6.32
C HIS A 44 10.53 -4.61 7.41
N ARG A 45 11.35 -3.57 7.54
CA ARG A 45 12.46 -3.54 8.52
C ARG A 45 11.99 -3.58 9.98
N PHE A 46 10.87 -2.93 10.29
CA PHE A 46 10.32 -2.83 11.65
C PHE A 46 9.30 -3.91 12.00
N SER A 47 8.57 -4.44 11.02
CA SER A 47 7.55 -5.47 11.21
C SER A 47 7.55 -6.44 10.02
N PRO A 48 8.60 -7.27 9.91
CA PRO A 48 8.77 -8.17 8.78
C PRO A 48 7.67 -9.22 8.74
N ILE A 49 7.17 -9.51 7.53
CA ILE A 49 6.22 -10.61 7.31
C ILE A 49 6.82 -11.65 6.36
N HIS A 50 6.37 -12.91 6.47
CA HIS A 50 6.79 -13.97 5.56
C HIS A 50 6.34 -13.67 4.13
N HIS A 51 7.23 -13.89 3.16
CA HIS A 51 6.97 -13.67 1.72
C HIS A 51 6.48 -12.25 1.36
N GLU A 52 6.91 -11.24 2.13
CA GLU A 52 6.43 -9.85 1.98
C GLU A 52 6.55 -9.30 0.56
N ALA A 53 7.70 -9.47 -0.09
CA ALA A 53 7.94 -8.98 -1.44
C ALA A 53 6.99 -9.63 -2.47
N LEU A 54 6.72 -10.93 -2.32
CA LEU A 54 5.77 -11.65 -3.19
C LEU A 54 4.35 -11.11 -2.98
N MET A 55 3.92 -10.94 -1.73
CA MET A 55 2.60 -10.39 -1.40
C MET A 55 2.44 -8.96 -1.92
N PHE A 56 3.47 -8.12 -1.76
CA PHE A 56 3.49 -6.76 -2.28
C PHE A 56 3.26 -6.73 -3.79
N VAL A 57 4.00 -7.56 -4.54
CA VAL A 57 3.89 -7.60 -6.02
C VAL A 57 2.53 -8.14 -6.45
N LEU A 58 2.09 -9.27 -5.89
CA LEU A 58 0.82 -9.89 -6.26
C LEU A 58 -0.36 -8.94 -5.98
N PHE A 59 -0.45 -8.39 -4.76
CA PHE A 59 -1.56 -7.51 -4.42
C PHE A 59 -1.46 -6.14 -5.08
N GLY A 60 -0.25 -5.67 -5.42
CA GLY A 60 -0.07 -4.50 -6.26
C GLY A 60 -0.72 -4.68 -7.63
N ILE A 61 -0.50 -5.82 -8.29
CA ILE A 61 -1.10 -6.15 -9.59
C ILE A 61 -2.60 -6.42 -9.45
N PHE A 62 -3.01 -7.29 -8.53
CA PHE A 62 -4.43 -7.67 -8.38
C PHE A 62 -5.28 -6.48 -7.92
N GLY A 63 -4.84 -5.72 -6.93
CA GLY A 63 -5.57 -4.57 -6.41
C GLY A 63 -5.80 -3.51 -7.48
N THR A 64 -4.76 -3.16 -8.25
CA THR A 64 -4.91 -2.21 -9.36
C THR A 64 -5.74 -2.72 -10.50
N THR A 65 -5.64 -4.01 -10.84
CA THR A 65 -6.45 -4.61 -11.90
C THR A 65 -7.93 -4.57 -11.53
N VAL A 66 -8.28 -4.95 -10.30
CA VAL A 66 -9.65 -4.90 -9.80
C VAL A 66 -10.15 -3.45 -9.82
N GLU A 67 -9.36 -2.51 -9.32
CA GLU A 67 -9.72 -1.09 -9.34
C GLU A 67 -9.91 -0.56 -10.77
N SER A 68 -9.03 -0.92 -11.71
CA SER A 68 -9.15 -0.57 -13.13
C SER A 68 -10.45 -1.08 -13.76
N LEU A 69 -10.82 -2.33 -13.46
CA LEU A 69 -12.08 -2.94 -13.91
C LEU A 69 -13.29 -2.24 -13.29
N MET A 70 -13.24 -1.88 -12.00
CA MET A 70 -14.33 -1.13 -11.36
C MET A 70 -14.49 0.27 -11.95
N MET A 71 -13.39 0.95 -12.29
CA MET A 71 -13.47 2.25 -12.98
C MET A 71 -14.08 2.14 -14.38
N SER A 72 -14.00 0.97 -15.04
CA SER A 72 -14.66 0.76 -16.34
C SER A 72 -16.20 0.79 -16.27
N SER A 73 -16.79 0.58 -15.09
CA SER A 73 -18.24 0.73 -14.87
C SER A 73 -18.66 2.19 -14.59
N GLY A 74 -17.72 3.14 -14.58
CA GLY A 74 -17.98 4.55 -14.28
C GLY A 74 -18.18 4.87 -12.79
N ALA A 75 -17.78 3.98 -11.89
CA ALA A 75 -17.97 4.18 -10.44
C ALA A 75 -17.15 5.38 -9.91
N TRP A 76 -15.89 5.52 -10.36
CA TRP A 76 -15.04 6.69 -10.17
C TRP A 76 -13.92 6.69 -11.23
N HIS A 77 -13.16 7.78 -11.31
CA HIS A 77 -11.99 7.89 -12.19
C HIS A 77 -10.87 8.70 -11.53
N TYR A 78 -9.61 8.36 -11.84
CA TYR A 78 -8.46 9.19 -11.50
C TYR A 78 -8.37 10.42 -12.40
N THR A 79 -7.98 11.56 -11.82
CA THR A 79 -7.77 12.82 -12.56
C THR A 79 -6.60 12.74 -13.54
N SER A 80 -5.57 11.93 -13.24
CA SER A 80 -4.39 11.75 -14.09
C SER A 80 -4.09 10.26 -14.28
N PRO A 81 -4.85 9.55 -15.14
CA PRO A 81 -4.60 8.16 -15.46
C PRO A 81 -3.39 8.06 -16.39
N THR A 82 -2.67 6.94 -16.31
CA THR A 82 -1.44 6.72 -17.10
C THR A 82 -1.47 5.40 -17.85
N ILE A 83 -1.73 4.29 -17.15
CA ILE A 83 -1.78 2.94 -17.71
C ILE A 83 -3.15 2.36 -17.36
N PHE A 84 -3.83 1.76 -18.33
CA PHE A 84 -5.12 1.08 -18.15
C PHE A 84 -6.04 1.82 -17.17
N ASN A 85 -6.31 3.12 -17.40
CA ASN A 85 -7.17 3.99 -16.58
C ASN A 85 -6.76 4.28 -15.12
N PHE A 86 -5.55 3.89 -14.67
CA PHE A 86 -5.03 4.18 -13.33
C PHE A 86 -3.64 4.87 -13.35
N PRO A 87 -3.21 5.53 -12.25
CA PRO A 87 -1.90 6.20 -12.18
C PRO A 87 -0.76 5.21 -11.86
N LEU A 88 0.44 5.46 -12.40
CA LEU A 88 1.63 4.59 -12.27
C LEU A 88 2.00 4.23 -10.83
N TRP A 89 1.67 5.07 -9.85
CA TRP A 89 1.98 4.85 -8.44
C TRP A 89 1.01 3.88 -7.75
N LEU A 90 -0.15 3.61 -8.33
CA LEU A 90 -1.22 2.84 -7.70
C LEU A 90 -0.84 1.39 -7.36
N PRO A 91 -0.10 0.63 -8.21
CA PRO A 91 0.32 -0.73 -7.87
C PRO A 91 1.16 -0.78 -6.59
N PHE A 92 2.00 0.23 -6.38
CA PHE A 92 2.88 0.31 -5.21
C PHE A 92 2.07 0.62 -3.94
N LEU A 93 1.02 1.43 -4.05
CA LEU A 93 0.12 1.70 -2.93
C LEU A 93 -0.66 0.44 -2.52
N TRP A 94 -1.22 -0.30 -3.49
CA TRP A 94 -1.93 -1.56 -3.20
C TRP A 94 -1.02 -2.64 -2.61
N GLY A 95 0.21 -2.76 -3.13
CA GLY A 95 1.23 -3.63 -2.54
C GLY A 95 1.50 -3.27 -1.08
N LEU A 96 1.73 -1.99 -0.79
CA LEU A 96 1.96 -1.51 0.58
C LEU A 96 0.74 -1.77 1.47
N ALA A 97 -0.47 -1.47 0.98
CA ALA A 97 -1.71 -1.67 1.72
C ALA A 97 -1.91 -3.13 2.15
N CYS A 98 -1.64 -4.10 1.26
CA CYS A 98 -1.69 -5.52 1.62
C CYS A 98 -0.72 -5.85 2.78
N THR A 99 0.54 -5.45 2.65
CA THR A 99 1.55 -5.73 3.68
C THR A 99 1.23 -5.06 5.02
N LEU A 100 0.56 -3.90 5.00
CA LEU A 100 0.05 -3.21 6.18
C LEU A 100 -1.14 -3.93 6.81
N CYS A 101 -2.10 -4.41 6.02
CA CYS A 101 -3.22 -5.19 6.54
C CYS A 101 -2.76 -6.48 7.24
N ILE A 102 -1.75 -7.17 6.69
CA ILE A 102 -1.14 -8.34 7.34
C ILE A 102 -0.46 -7.92 8.65
N THR A 103 0.30 -6.82 8.66
CA THR A 103 0.90 -6.28 9.89
C THR A 103 -0.13 -5.93 10.95
N LEU A 104 -1.25 -5.32 10.55
CA LEU A 104 -2.36 -5.03 11.45
C LEU A 104 -2.96 -6.32 12.03
N TYR A 105 -3.20 -7.32 11.19
CA TYR A 105 -3.69 -8.63 11.62
C TYR A 105 -2.77 -9.26 12.66
N LEU A 106 -1.46 -9.27 12.41
CA LEU A 106 -0.46 -9.82 13.34
C LEU A 106 -0.41 -9.06 14.66
N SER A 107 -0.81 -7.79 14.70
CA SER A 107 -0.92 -7.05 15.96
C SER A 107 -1.97 -7.63 16.91
N PHE A 108 -3.00 -8.30 16.37
CA PHE A 108 -4.09 -8.90 17.14
C PHE A 108 -4.00 -10.43 17.24
N SER A 109 -3.26 -11.10 16.35
CA SER A 109 -3.05 -12.55 16.45
C SER A 109 -2.14 -12.86 17.64
N LYS A 110 -2.59 -13.72 18.56
CA LYS A 110 -1.72 -14.24 19.62
C LYS A 110 -0.60 -15.08 18.98
N HIS A 111 0.65 -14.82 19.37
CA HIS A 111 1.75 -15.76 19.19
C HIS A 111 1.48 -17.03 20.01
#